data_AF-A0A923QSB4-F1
#
_entry.id   AF-A0A923QSB4-F1
#
_cell.length_a   1.000
_cell.length_b   1.000
_cell.length_c   1.000
_cell.angle_alpha   90.00
_cell.angle_beta   90.00
_cell.angle_gamma   90.00
#
_symmetry.space_group_name_H-M   'P 1'
#
loop_
_entity.id
_entity.type
_entity.pdbx_description
1 polymer ?
#
loop_
_entity_poly.entity_id
_entity_poly.type
_entity_poly.pdbx_seq_one_letter_code
_entity_poly.pdbx_strand_id
1 'polypeptide(L)'
;MSESQVALLCDNDFRATDNPALSAAVNSGEKFSVVGFETPSLSRASTRRRTVYETARDSFFRALEKNRIETKLMGHSQSLIRELKELGFRKVLVNSSVGTEENATLELVRQNGLQVEVFAAGDLFEESDLPFRVTETPSTFTHFRKLVERSAISVRKGVTDLGEEWVGEDERAARDRFKDYTFDQRHIDHYLETRNGLLSETDSSRLSIDLARGVLSVRWVWHEILRYETEVAENKSTYWLRFELLWREYFRWCARQAGANFFLNVQKSIFFEPSLGKIQKWKEGRTESRFVNACMNELRATGFLSNRGRQNAASYFAKTLKQDWRIGAAYFESELIDYDVSSNWGNWNYLAGTGNDPRDRIFNPEVQAEIYDPSGEYRRKWADSE
;
A
#
# COMPACT_ATOMS: atom_id res chain seq x y z
N MET A 1 27.27 17.75 23.35
CA MET A 1 26.17 16.77 23.53
C MET A 1 26.57 15.53 22.75
N SER A 2 26.51 14.32 23.33
CA SER A 2 26.88 13.12 22.55
C SER A 2 25.87 12.92 21.41
N GLU A 3 26.39 12.66 20.21
CA GLU A 3 25.57 12.27 19.06
C GLU A 3 24.87 10.94 19.34
N SER A 4 23.67 10.77 18.78
CA SER A 4 22.92 9.52 18.86
C SER A 4 23.71 8.41 18.17
N GLN A 5 23.79 7.23 18.78
CA GLN A 5 24.38 6.05 18.13
C GLN A 5 23.32 5.15 17.49
N VAL A 6 22.03 5.45 17.68
CA VAL A 6 20.90 4.67 17.18
C VAL A 6 20.09 5.49 16.18
N ALA A 7 19.89 4.94 14.98
CA ALA A 7 18.98 5.48 13.97
C ALA A 7 17.73 4.61 13.90
N LEU A 8 16.55 5.22 13.95
CA LEU A 8 15.30 4.57 13.52
C LEU A 8 15.06 4.95 12.06
N LEU A 9 15.18 3.98 11.14
CA LEU A 9 14.88 4.22 9.74
C LEU A 9 13.37 4.10 9.51
N CYS A 10 12.79 5.09 8.83
CA CYS A 10 11.38 5.11 8.45
C CYS A 10 11.22 5.36 6.95
N ASP A 11 10.29 4.64 6.32
CA ASP A 11 9.98 4.78 4.90
C ASP A 11 8.47 4.87 4.64
N ASN A 12 7.67 3.93 5.15
CA ASN A 12 6.23 3.82 4.92
C ASN A 12 5.51 3.38 6.20
N ASP A 13 5.93 3.95 7.33
CA ASP A 13 5.48 3.64 8.68
C ASP A 13 5.29 4.91 9.52
N PHE A 14 4.74 5.96 8.89
CA PHE A 14 4.57 7.31 9.45
C PHE A 14 3.43 7.43 10.47
N ARG A 15 3.52 6.62 11.53
CA ARG A 15 2.58 6.60 12.64
C ARG A 15 3.29 6.34 13.96
N ALA A 16 2.73 6.86 15.04
CA ALA A 16 3.19 6.54 16.38
C ALA A 16 2.58 5.23 16.89
N THR A 17 1.34 4.94 16.50
CA THR A 17 0.62 3.79 17.07
C THR A 17 0.91 2.49 16.34
N ASP A 18 1.01 1.41 17.12
CA ASP A 18 1.38 0.10 16.59
C ASP A 18 2.62 0.18 15.68
N ASN A 19 3.63 0.91 16.15
CA ASN A 19 4.94 1.08 15.53
C ASN A 19 6.00 0.43 16.45
N PRO A 20 6.29 -0.87 16.26
CA PRO A 20 7.15 -1.62 17.18
C PRO A 20 8.58 -1.09 17.21
N ALA A 21 9.16 -0.69 16.06
CA ALA A 21 10.52 -0.16 16.01
C ALA A 21 10.65 1.18 16.76
N LEU A 22 9.72 2.12 16.56
CA LEU A 22 9.68 3.37 17.32
C LEU A 22 9.52 3.10 18.81
N SER A 23 8.64 2.16 19.16
CA SER A 23 8.36 1.84 20.55
C SER A 23 9.54 1.20 21.25
N ALA A 24 10.25 0.30 20.58
CA ALA A 24 11.49 -0.26 21.08
C ALA A 24 12.55 0.83 21.29
N ALA A 25 12.65 1.80 20.36
CA ALA A 25 13.55 2.93 20.48
C ALA A 25 13.24 3.77 21.73
N VAL A 26 11.98 4.18 21.90
CA VAL A 26 11.52 4.98 23.06
C VAL A 26 11.72 4.23 24.37
N ASN A 27 11.33 2.95 24.43
CA ASN A 27 11.39 2.15 25.66
C ASN A 27 12.82 1.72 26.04
N SER A 28 13.77 1.75 25.11
CA SER A 28 15.19 1.46 25.41
C SER A 28 15.82 2.49 26.35
N GLY A 29 15.30 3.72 26.36
CA GLY A 29 15.90 4.87 27.05
C GLY A 29 17.21 5.36 26.41
N GLU A 30 17.69 4.73 25.33
CA GLU A 30 18.85 5.18 24.57
C GLU A 30 18.49 6.43 23.75
N LYS A 31 19.44 7.35 23.59
CA LYS A 31 19.26 8.47 22.66
C LYS A 31 19.25 7.92 21.23
N PHE A 32 18.18 8.19 20.49
CA PHE A 32 18.02 7.82 19.09
C PHE A 32 17.64 9.04 18.23
N SER A 33 17.84 8.94 16.92
CA SER A 33 17.31 9.89 15.94
C SER A 33 16.46 9.14 14.91
N VAL A 34 15.38 9.74 14.44
CA VAL A 34 14.57 9.18 13.35
C VAL A 34 15.10 9.68 12.02
N VAL A 35 15.29 8.78 11.08
CA VAL A 35 15.90 9.06 9.78
C VAL A 35 14.94 8.63 8.69
N GLY A 36 14.41 9.62 7.97
CA GLY A 36 13.68 9.40 6.73
C GLY A 36 14.65 9.31 5.57
N PHE A 37 14.37 8.43 4.61
CA PHE A 37 15.18 8.30 3.41
C PHE A 37 14.29 8.12 2.18
N GLU A 38 14.79 8.57 1.03
CA GLU A 38 14.07 8.35 -0.23
C GLU A 38 14.26 6.91 -0.70
N THR A 39 13.17 6.15 -0.76
CA THR A 39 13.18 4.82 -1.38
C THR A 39 13.33 4.95 -2.90
N PRO A 40 13.93 3.95 -3.59
CA PRO A 40 14.04 4.01 -5.05
C PRO A 40 12.68 4.15 -5.73
N SER A 41 11.59 3.62 -5.16
CA SER A 41 10.23 3.83 -5.66
C SER A 41 9.79 5.30 -5.66
N LEU A 42 10.20 6.10 -4.67
CA LEU A 42 9.85 7.51 -4.60
C LEU A 42 10.59 8.35 -5.65
N SER A 43 11.79 7.92 -6.07
CA SER A 43 12.53 8.54 -7.17
C SER A 43 11.78 8.47 -8.51
N ARG A 44 10.90 7.46 -8.66
CA ARG A 44 10.05 7.23 -9.84
C ARG A 44 8.64 7.80 -9.68
N ALA A 45 8.33 8.41 -8.55
CA ALA A 45 7.01 8.96 -8.26
C ALA A 45 6.74 10.25 -9.06
N SER A 46 5.49 10.41 -9.49
CA SER A 46 4.96 11.71 -9.92
C SER A 46 5.07 12.74 -8.78
N THR A 47 5.07 14.03 -9.13
CA THR A 47 5.06 15.11 -8.14
C THR A 47 3.93 14.94 -7.13
N ARG A 48 2.72 14.57 -7.58
CA ARG A 48 1.57 14.38 -6.70
C ARG A 48 1.80 13.26 -5.68
N ARG A 49 2.22 12.09 -6.14
CA ARG A 49 2.50 10.95 -5.25
C ARG A 49 3.59 11.32 -4.23
N ARG A 50 4.65 12.01 -4.69
CA ARG A 50 5.73 12.49 -3.83
C ARG A 50 5.22 13.47 -2.76
N THR A 51 4.40 14.45 -3.13
CA THR A 51 3.84 15.42 -2.17
C THR A 51 2.98 14.75 -1.09
N VAL A 52 2.14 13.77 -1.45
CA VAL A 52 1.32 13.04 -0.46
C VAL A 52 2.18 12.22 0.50
N TYR A 53 3.28 11.64 0.01
CA TYR A 53 4.25 10.94 0.84
C TYR A 53 4.98 11.89 1.80
N GLU A 54 5.52 13.00 1.28
CA GLU A 54 6.28 13.99 2.05
C GLU A 54 5.41 14.65 3.13
N THR A 55 4.14 14.95 2.81
CA THR A 55 3.19 15.52 3.78
C THR A 55 2.99 14.58 4.99
N ALA A 56 2.86 13.28 4.73
CA ALA A 56 2.71 12.26 5.76
C ALA A 56 3.94 12.17 6.67
N ARG A 57 5.12 12.11 6.04
CA ARG A 57 6.42 12.07 6.71
C ARG A 57 6.59 13.30 7.59
N ASP A 58 6.35 14.49 7.04
CA ASP A 58 6.57 15.75 7.73
C ASP A 58 5.59 15.93 8.89
N SER A 59 4.34 15.46 8.75
CA SER A 59 3.38 15.37 9.86
C SER A 59 3.91 14.47 10.99
N PHE A 60 4.42 13.28 10.66
CA PHE A 60 4.99 12.36 11.65
C PHE A 60 6.25 12.95 12.31
N PHE A 61 7.13 13.57 11.54
CA PHE A 61 8.37 14.17 12.06
C PHE A 61 8.09 15.33 13.01
N ARG A 62 7.12 16.20 12.69
CA ARG A 62 6.67 17.26 13.61
C ARG A 62 6.18 16.70 14.93
N ALA A 63 5.48 15.56 14.93
CA ALA A 63 5.02 14.90 16.14
C ALA A 63 6.19 14.36 16.99
N LEU A 64 7.20 13.77 16.33
CA LEU A 64 8.43 13.30 16.99
C LEU A 64 9.25 14.45 17.60
N GLU A 65 9.42 15.54 16.87
CA GLU A 65 10.17 16.73 17.31
C GLU A 65 9.51 17.41 18.51
N LYS A 66 8.17 17.45 18.54
CA LYS A 66 7.41 17.92 19.71
C LYS A 66 7.70 17.07 20.95
N ASN A 67 7.97 15.78 20.76
CA ASN A 67 8.40 14.85 21.81
C ASN A 67 9.93 14.80 21.97
N ARG A 68 10.65 15.83 21.48
CA ARG A 68 12.12 16.02 21.61
C ARG A 68 12.95 14.91 20.96
N ILE A 69 12.37 14.21 19.98
CA ILE A 69 13.11 13.27 19.15
C ILE A 69 13.70 14.00 17.97
N GLU A 70 15.00 13.81 17.73
CA GLU A 70 15.70 14.40 16.59
C GLU A 70 15.28 13.67 15.31
N THR A 71 14.92 14.42 14.26
CA THR A 71 14.62 13.86 12.94
C THR A 71 15.67 14.30 11.92
N LYS A 72 15.91 13.46 10.91
CA LYS A 72 16.84 13.73 9.80
C LYS A 72 16.25 13.21 8.49
N LEU A 73 16.54 13.92 7.40
CA LEU A 73 16.30 13.43 6.04
C LEU A 73 17.63 13.12 5.38
N MET A 74 17.75 11.92 4.82
CA MET A 74 18.94 11.44 4.13
C MET A 74 18.61 11.05 2.69
N GLY A 75 19.64 11.03 1.84
CA GLY A 75 19.48 10.61 0.45
C GLY A 75 19.27 9.10 0.27
N HIS A 76 19.36 8.62 -0.97
CA HIS A 76 19.03 7.24 -1.33
C HIS A 76 20.19 6.25 -1.14
N SER A 77 19.87 5.00 -0.76
CA SER A 77 20.74 3.81 -0.70
C SER A 77 22.22 4.04 -0.33
N GLN A 78 23.10 4.35 -1.29
CA GLN A 78 24.53 4.54 -1.04
C GLN A 78 24.83 5.82 -0.26
N SER A 79 24.10 6.90 -0.50
CA SER A 79 24.29 8.13 0.25
C SER A 79 23.80 7.94 1.69
N LEU A 80 22.67 7.25 1.90
CA LEU A 80 22.17 6.87 3.21
C LEU A 80 23.25 6.18 4.07
N ILE A 81 23.93 5.16 3.53
CA ILE A 81 24.97 4.42 4.30
C ILE A 81 26.14 5.33 4.67
N ARG A 82 26.58 6.17 3.72
CA ARG A 82 27.66 7.13 3.97
C ARG A 82 27.26 8.13 5.04
N GLU A 83 26.08 8.73 4.91
CA GLU A 83 25.53 9.71 5.84
C GLU A 83 25.33 9.11 7.25
N LEU A 84 24.82 7.88 7.35
CA LEU A 84 24.70 7.17 8.63
C LEU A 84 26.05 6.99 9.33
N LYS A 85 27.11 6.65 8.58
CA LYS A 85 28.46 6.48 9.11
C LYS A 85 29.11 7.80 9.49
N GLU A 86 28.97 8.83 8.65
CA GLU A 86 29.51 10.18 8.89
C GLU A 86 28.91 10.81 10.15
N LEU A 87 27.65 10.51 10.45
CA LEU A 87 26.95 10.93 11.67
C LEU A 87 27.15 9.99 12.87
N GLY A 88 27.99 8.96 12.74
CA GLY A 88 28.41 8.10 13.85
C GLY A 88 27.37 7.07 14.32
N PHE A 89 26.30 6.80 13.56
CA PHE A 89 25.34 5.76 13.90
C PHE A 89 25.99 4.37 13.85
N ARG A 90 25.67 3.53 14.85
CA ARG A 90 26.19 2.16 14.98
C ARG A 90 25.09 1.10 14.94
N LYS A 91 23.88 1.48 15.36
CA LYS A 91 22.69 0.62 15.40
C LYS A 91 21.56 1.27 14.60
N VAL A 92 20.86 0.44 13.84
CA VAL A 92 19.67 0.79 13.05
C VAL A 92 18.51 -0.05 13.53
N LEU A 93 17.42 0.61 13.90
CA LEU A 93 16.11 0.02 14.14
C LEU A 93 15.24 0.27 12.91
N VAL A 94 14.49 -0.73 12.46
CA VAL A 94 13.62 -0.58 11.29
C VAL A 94 12.42 -1.52 11.35
N ASN A 95 11.28 -1.07 10.84
CA ASN A 95 10.13 -1.95 10.61
C ASN A 95 10.31 -2.77 9.34
N SER A 96 9.84 -4.02 9.34
CA SER A 96 9.98 -4.92 8.20
C SER A 96 9.26 -4.40 6.96
N SER A 97 9.91 -4.47 5.79
CA SER A 97 9.31 -4.14 4.49
C SER A 97 9.12 -5.38 3.61
N VAL A 98 8.09 -5.35 2.77
CA VAL A 98 7.85 -6.39 1.75
C VAL A 98 8.60 -6.10 0.45
N GLY A 99 9.04 -4.85 0.23
CA GLY A 99 9.66 -4.44 -1.02
C GLY A 99 11.09 -4.96 -1.19
N THR A 100 11.42 -5.41 -2.41
CA THR A 100 12.75 -5.96 -2.71
C THR A 100 13.84 -4.88 -2.67
N GLU A 101 13.53 -3.65 -3.10
CA GLU A 101 14.46 -2.53 -3.11
C GLU A 101 14.78 -2.04 -1.68
N GLU A 102 13.76 -1.97 -0.82
CA GLU A 102 13.87 -1.61 0.59
C GLU A 102 14.71 -2.66 1.35
N ASN A 103 14.43 -3.94 1.14
CA ASN A 103 15.20 -5.02 1.75
C ASN A 103 16.65 -5.07 1.26
N ALA A 104 16.90 -4.78 -0.03
CA ALA A 104 18.26 -4.65 -0.56
C ALA A 104 19.02 -3.48 0.08
N THR A 105 18.34 -2.35 0.34
CA THR A 105 18.95 -1.21 1.04
C THR A 105 19.34 -1.57 2.47
N LEU A 106 18.47 -2.27 3.21
CA LEU A 106 18.79 -2.76 4.56
C LEU A 106 19.94 -3.76 4.58
N GLU A 107 20.03 -4.62 3.57
CA GLU A 107 21.14 -5.56 3.45
C GLU A 107 22.48 -4.84 3.21
N LEU A 108 22.48 -3.78 2.39
CA LEU A 108 23.66 -2.93 2.22
C LEU A 108 24.07 -2.23 3.52
N VAL A 109 23.11 -1.81 4.36
CA VAL A 109 23.38 -1.25 5.70
C VAL A 109 24.09 -2.28 6.59
N ARG A 110 23.62 -3.54 6.62
CA ARG A 110 24.26 -4.64 7.38
C ARG A 110 25.68 -4.92 6.89
N GLN A 111 25.86 -5.08 5.58
CA GLN A 111 27.16 -5.36 4.97
C GLN A 111 28.19 -4.26 5.23
N ASN A 112 27.73 -3.06 5.53
CA ASN A 112 28.56 -1.91 5.87
C ASN A 112 28.88 -1.78 7.36
N GLY A 113 28.56 -2.78 8.19
CA GLY A 113 28.99 -2.89 9.57
C GLY A 113 28.09 -2.20 10.60
N LEU A 114 26.89 -1.75 10.21
CA LEU A 114 25.89 -1.30 11.16
C LEU A 114 25.09 -2.49 11.71
N GLN A 115 24.83 -2.50 13.01
CA GLN A 115 23.90 -3.47 13.61
C GLN A 115 22.47 -3.11 13.18
N VAL A 116 21.74 -4.06 12.59
CA VAL A 116 20.36 -3.83 12.15
C VAL A 116 19.41 -4.73 12.94
N GLU A 117 18.45 -4.12 13.62
CA GLU A 117 17.36 -4.78 14.32
C GLU A 117 16.05 -4.52 13.57
N VAL A 118 15.36 -5.60 13.18
CA VAL A 118 14.14 -5.54 12.36
C VAL A 118 12.94 -5.95 13.19
N PHE A 119 11.87 -5.16 13.12
CA PHE A 119 10.63 -5.42 13.83
C PHE A 119 9.50 -5.75 12.86
N ALA A 120 8.70 -6.79 13.16
CA ALA A 120 7.57 -7.18 12.32
C ALA A 120 6.48 -6.10 12.36
N ALA A 121 6.12 -5.55 11.20
CA ALA A 121 5.13 -4.49 11.08
C ALA A 121 4.47 -4.43 9.70
N GLY A 122 3.30 -3.81 9.64
CA GLY A 122 2.58 -3.53 8.40
C GLY A 122 1.68 -4.66 7.89
N ASP A 123 1.74 -5.84 8.51
CA ASP A 123 0.90 -7.01 8.23
C ASP A 123 -0.16 -7.23 9.31
N LEU A 124 -1.26 -7.89 8.94
CA LEU A 124 -2.27 -8.37 9.88
C LEU A 124 -1.75 -9.53 10.72
N PHE A 125 -0.98 -10.42 10.09
CA PHE A 125 -0.43 -11.62 10.71
C PHE A 125 1.10 -11.56 10.69
N GLU A 126 1.73 -12.12 11.70
CA GLU A 126 3.15 -12.47 11.63
C GLU A 126 3.30 -13.89 11.05
N GLU A 127 4.48 -14.23 10.53
CA GLU A 127 4.73 -15.58 10.00
C GLU A 127 4.44 -16.68 11.02
N SER A 128 4.74 -16.41 12.30
CA SER A 128 4.45 -17.33 13.41
C SER A 128 2.96 -17.55 13.69
N ASP A 129 2.09 -16.65 13.21
CA ASP A 129 0.63 -16.78 13.35
C ASP A 129 0.03 -17.65 12.24
N LEU A 130 0.72 -17.79 11.10
CA LEU A 130 0.17 -18.43 9.91
C LEU A 130 0.21 -19.97 10.00
N PRO A 131 -0.78 -20.67 9.42
CA PRO A 131 -0.83 -22.14 9.43
C PRO A 131 -0.02 -22.77 8.29
N PHE A 132 0.87 -21.99 7.67
CA PHE A 132 1.74 -22.39 6.55
C PHE A 132 3.02 -21.55 6.58
N ARG A 133 4.10 -22.08 6.03
CA ARG A 133 5.35 -21.31 5.84
C ARG A 133 5.20 -20.32 4.68
N VAL A 134 6.01 -19.26 4.66
CA VAL A 134 6.01 -18.29 3.55
C VAL A 134 6.24 -18.96 2.19
N THR A 135 7.13 -19.96 2.13
CA THR A 135 7.40 -20.74 0.92
C THR A 135 6.18 -21.53 0.41
N GLU A 136 5.22 -21.79 1.29
CA GLU A 136 3.98 -22.55 1.06
C GLU A 136 2.76 -21.63 0.96
N THR A 137 2.97 -20.31 0.81
CA THR A 137 1.87 -19.35 0.60
C THR A 137 0.94 -19.87 -0.50
N PRO A 138 -0.37 -19.99 -0.22
CA PRO A 138 -1.32 -20.53 -1.19
C PRO A 138 -1.33 -19.74 -2.50
N SER A 139 -1.47 -20.45 -3.62
CA SER A 139 -1.48 -19.82 -4.95
C SER A 139 -2.76 -19.06 -5.28
N THR A 140 -3.84 -19.25 -4.50
CA THR A 140 -5.11 -18.54 -4.67
C THR A 140 -5.54 -17.86 -3.38
N PHE A 141 -6.10 -16.66 -3.52
CA PHE A 141 -6.64 -15.91 -2.39
C PHE A 141 -7.73 -16.69 -1.62
N THR A 142 -8.61 -17.40 -2.33
CA THR A 142 -9.68 -18.18 -1.68
C THR A 142 -9.11 -19.26 -0.76
N HIS A 143 -7.99 -19.90 -1.14
CA HIS A 143 -7.33 -20.89 -0.29
C HIS A 143 -6.67 -20.21 0.91
N PHE A 144 -5.89 -19.14 0.68
CA PHE A 144 -5.29 -18.32 1.74
C PHE A 144 -6.32 -17.87 2.78
N ARG A 145 -7.40 -17.22 2.34
CA ARG A 145 -8.48 -16.72 3.20
C ARG A 145 -9.09 -17.84 4.04
N LYS A 146 -9.41 -18.99 3.42
CA LYS A 146 -9.99 -20.12 4.15
C LYS A 146 -9.06 -20.68 5.21
N LEU A 147 -7.74 -20.70 4.98
CA LEU A 147 -6.78 -21.16 5.99
C LEU A 147 -6.74 -20.19 7.17
N VAL A 148 -6.59 -18.89 6.92
CA VAL A 148 -6.48 -17.90 8.01
C VAL A 148 -7.78 -17.80 8.83
N GLU A 149 -8.95 -17.83 8.17
CA GLU A 149 -10.24 -17.76 8.87
C GLU A 149 -10.58 -19.02 9.67
N ARG A 150 -10.21 -20.22 9.17
CA ARG A 150 -10.50 -21.49 9.86
C ARG A 150 -9.58 -21.76 11.03
N SER A 151 -8.34 -21.29 10.97
CA SER A 151 -7.35 -21.51 12.02
C SER A 151 -7.61 -20.67 13.28
N ALA A 152 -8.71 -19.91 13.34
CA ALA A 152 -9.05 -19.02 14.45
C ALA A 152 -7.90 -18.07 14.84
N ILE A 153 -7.08 -17.68 13.86
CA ILE A 153 -5.94 -16.80 14.09
C ILE A 153 -6.48 -15.42 14.42
N SER A 154 -6.24 -14.98 15.65
CA SER A 154 -6.60 -13.63 16.06
C SER A 154 -5.55 -12.65 15.56
N VAL A 155 -5.99 -11.61 14.87
CA VAL A 155 -5.14 -10.45 14.58
C VAL A 155 -4.65 -9.88 15.90
N ARG A 156 -3.33 -9.81 16.08
CA ARG A 156 -2.71 -9.27 17.30
C ARG A 156 -3.22 -7.86 17.55
N LYS A 157 -3.41 -7.49 18.82
CA LYS A 157 -3.61 -6.07 19.16
C LYS A 157 -2.32 -5.32 18.82
N GLY A 158 -2.45 -4.04 18.49
CA GLY A 158 -1.29 -3.20 18.23
C GLY A 158 -0.32 -3.26 19.42
N VAL A 159 0.97 -3.38 19.13
CA VAL A 159 1.99 -3.69 20.16
C VAL A 159 2.21 -2.51 21.11
N THR A 160 1.81 -1.31 20.70
CA THR A 160 2.12 -0.10 21.46
C THR A 160 1.19 1.07 21.21
N ASP A 161 0.94 1.77 22.30
CA ASP A 161 0.38 3.12 22.34
C ASP A 161 1.36 3.98 23.16
N LEU A 162 2.10 4.85 22.49
CA LEU A 162 3.02 5.78 23.14
C LEU A 162 2.28 6.95 23.81
N GLY A 163 0.97 7.08 23.58
CA GLY A 163 0.15 8.20 24.00
C GLY A 163 -0.25 9.09 22.82
N GLU A 164 -1.39 9.77 22.98
CA GLU A 164 -1.98 10.67 21.96
C GLU A 164 -1.11 11.87 21.60
N GLU A 165 -0.15 12.24 22.45
CA GLU A 165 0.84 13.28 22.22
C GLU A 165 1.88 12.91 21.16
N TRP A 166 2.04 11.63 20.84
CA TRP A 166 2.93 11.13 19.79
C TRP A 166 2.24 11.05 18.43
N VAL A 167 0.92 11.07 18.41
CA VAL A 167 0.11 10.92 17.19
C VAL A 167 0.16 12.19 16.36
N GLY A 168 0.70 12.08 15.14
CA GLY A 168 0.78 13.17 14.18
C GLY A 168 -0.57 13.60 13.60
N GLU A 169 -0.60 14.77 12.97
CA GLU A 169 -1.81 15.37 12.40
C GLU A 169 -2.46 14.46 11.33
N ASP A 170 -1.65 13.92 10.42
CA ASP A 170 -2.12 12.99 9.37
C ASP A 170 -2.68 11.68 9.94
N GLU A 171 -2.03 11.09 10.95
CA GLU A 171 -2.52 9.88 11.62
C GLU A 171 -3.85 10.14 12.32
N ARG A 172 -3.96 11.27 13.03
CA ARG A 172 -5.21 11.69 13.68
C ARG A 172 -6.32 11.93 12.66
N ALA A 173 -6.03 12.67 11.60
CA ALA A 173 -7.00 12.94 10.53
C ALA A 173 -7.44 11.64 9.82
N ALA A 174 -6.54 10.67 9.63
CA ALA A 174 -6.88 9.37 9.07
C ALA A 174 -7.81 8.55 9.99
N ARG A 175 -7.55 8.58 11.30
CA ARG A 175 -8.44 7.96 12.30
C ARG A 175 -9.81 8.63 12.32
N ASP A 176 -9.85 9.96 12.28
CA ASP A 176 -11.10 10.73 12.28
C ASP A 176 -11.93 10.43 11.02
N ARG A 177 -11.30 10.40 9.83
CA ARG A 177 -11.99 9.99 8.59
C ARG A 177 -12.53 8.56 8.69
N PHE A 178 -11.78 7.64 9.28
CA PHE A 178 -12.24 6.27 9.41
C PHE A 178 -13.37 6.14 10.44
N LYS A 179 -13.31 6.90 11.54
CA LYS A 179 -14.40 7.00 12.51
C LYS A 179 -15.65 7.59 11.87
N ASP A 180 -15.54 8.63 11.05
CA ASP A 180 -16.67 9.21 10.34
C ASP A 180 -17.30 8.19 9.38
N TYR A 181 -16.47 7.49 8.59
CA TYR A 181 -16.93 6.42 7.69
C TYR A 181 -17.63 5.26 8.40
N THR A 182 -17.19 4.92 9.62
CA THR A 182 -17.70 3.77 10.39
C THR A 182 -18.79 4.16 11.38
N PHE A 183 -18.48 4.95 12.39
CA PHE A 183 -19.38 5.24 13.51
C PHE A 183 -20.34 6.41 13.23
N ASP A 184 -19.85 7.50 12.63
CA ASP A 184 -20.67 8.73 12.55
C ASP A 184 -21.65 8.68 11.36
N GLN A 185 -21.19 8.33 10.16
CA GLN A 185 -22.02 8.23 8.93
C GLN A 185 -22.47 6.81 8.60
N ARG A 186 -21.85 5.80 9.22
CA ARG A 186 -22.19 4.37 9.02
C ARG A 186 -22.15 3.90 7.57
N HIS A 187 -21.27 4.48 6.76
CA HIS A 187 -21.04 4.02 5.38
C HIS A 187 -20.54 2.56 5.31
N ILE A 188 -19.87 2.08 6.36
CA ILE A 188 -19.46 0.67 6.46
C ILE A 188 -20.63 -0.32 6.36
N ASP A 189 -21.86 0.05 6.77
CA ASP A 189 -23.04 -0.82 6.68
C ASP A 189 -23.44 -1.16 5.23
N HIS A 190 -22.98 -0.35 4.27
CA HIS A 190 -23.30 -0.48 2.85
C HIS A 190 -22.07 -0.73 1.98
N TYR A 191 -20.91 -1.02 2.59
CA TYR A 191 -19.65 -1.16 1.87
C TYR A 191 -19.68 -2.21 0.75
N LEU A 192 -20.33 -3.37 0.97
CA LEU A 192 -20.41 -4.41 -0.06
C LEU A 192 -21.16 -3.92 -1.29
N GLU A 193 -22.23 -3.15 -1.09
CA GLU A 193 -23.08 -2.60 -2.12
C GLU A 193 -22.38 -1.45 -2.88
N THR A 194 -21.67 -0.57 -2.17
CA THR A 194 -21.11 0.66 -2.74
C THR A 194 -19.71 0.52 -3.31
N ARG A 195 -18.89 -0.44 -2.87
CA ARG A 195 -17.44 -0.53 -3.19
C ARG A 195 -17.05 -0.61 -4.66
N ASN A 196 -18.00 -0.87 -5.57
CA ASN A 196 -17.77 -0.86 -7.01
C ASN A 196 -18.05 0.50 -7.67
N GLY A 197 -18.48 1.50 -6.90
CA GLY A 197 -18.71 2.85 -7.36
C GLY A 197 -17.43 3.55 -7.84
N LEU A 198 -17.64 4.58 -8.65
CA LEU A 198 -16.59 5.24 -9.44
C LEU A 198 -16.47 6.73 -9.13
N LEU A 199 -17.40 7.31 -8.37
CA LEU A 199 -17.54 8.77 -8.30
C LEU A 199 -17.53 9.30 -6.88
N SER A 200 -18.25 8.63 -5.95
CA SER A 200 -18.36 9.13 -4.59
C SER A 200 -17.09 8.84 -3.81
N GLU A 201 -16.71 9.77 -2.94
CA GLU A 201 -15.64 9.53 -1.97
C GLU A 201 -16.06 8.43 -0.99
N THR A 202 -17.36 8.34 -0.68
CA THR A 202 -17.96 7.38 0.25
C THR A 202 -18.34 6.04 -0.38
N ASP A 203 -18.09 5.86 -1.69
CA ASP A 203 -18.27 4.55 -2.35
C ASP A 203 -17.42 3.47 -1.68
N SER A 204 -16.30 3.86 -1.05
CA SER A 204 -15.40 2.97 -0.31
C SER A 204 -14.72 3.70 0.86
N SER A 205 -13.98 2.97 1.69
CA SER A 205 -13.30 3.52 2.87
C SER A 205 -12.11 4.45 2.57
N ARG A 206 -11.57 4.44 1.33
CA ARG A 206 -10.37 5.21 0.92
C ARG A 206 -9.10 4.99 1.77
N LEU A 207 -9.10 3.97 2.65
CA LEU A 207 -8.00 3.64 3.56
C LEU A 207 -6.67 3.32 2.87
N SER A 208 -6.69 2.97 1.59
CA SER A 208 -5.47 2.59 0.85
C SER A 208 -4.41 3.69 0.90
N ILE A 209 -4.82 4.96 0.86
CA ILE A 209 -3.91 6.11 0.93
C ILE A 209 -3.17 6.10 2.27
N ASP A 210 -3.86 5.85 3.38
CA ASP A 210 -3.28 5.82 4.73
C ASP A 210 -2.50 4.54 5.03
N LEU A 211 -2.96 3.39 4.53
CA LEU A 211 -2.31 2.10 4.72
C LEU A 211 -1.01 1.94 3.91
N ALA A 212 -0.92 2.55 2.71
CA ALA A 212 0.25 2.45 1.85
C ALA A 212 1.48 3.16 2.44
N ARG A 213 1.27 4.29 3.12
CA ARG A 213 2.32 5.09 3.79
C ARG A 213 2.49 4.73 5.28
N GLY A 214 1.70 3.78 5.76
CA GLY A 214 1.67 3.35 7.15
C GLY A 214 1.27 4.44 8.14
N VAL A 215 0.48 5.43 7.70
CA VAL A 215 -0.16 6.44 8.56
C VAL A 215 -1.22 5.79 9.46
N LEU A 216 -1.87 4.73 8.98
CA LEU A 216 -2.69 3.85 9.80
C LEU A 216 -2.08 2.45 9.87
N SER A 217 -2.16 1.84 11.05
CA SER A 217 -1.92 0.40 11.19
C SER A 217 -3.09 -0.40 10.64
N VAL A 218 -2.80 -1.41 9.82
CA VAL A 218 -3.81 -2.36 9.35
C VAL A 218 -4.46 -3.14 10.50
N ARG A 219 -3.72 -3.40 11.58
CA ARG A 219 -4.26 -4.07 12.79
C ARG A 219 -5.19 -3.14 13.54
N TRP A 220 -4.84 -1.85 13.67
CA TRP A 220 -5.73 -0.87 14.26
C TRP A 220 -7.05 -0.79 13.47
N VAL A 221 -6.98 -0.65 12.14
CA VAL A 221 -8.18 -0.66 11.27
C VAL A 221 -9.01 -1.92 11.48
N TRP A 222 -8.38 -3.10 11.52
CA TRP A 222 -9.06 -4.37 11.75
C TRP A 222 -9.83 -4.38 13.08
N HIS A 223 -9.19 -3.96 14.17
CA HIS A 223 -9.82 -3.91 15.49
C HIS A 223 -10.90 -2.83 15.60
N GLU A 224 -10.77 -1.72 14.89
CA GLU A 224 -11.83 -0.70 14.83
C GLU A 224 -13.07 -1.21 14.09
N ILE A 225 -12.90 -2.04 13.04
CA ILE A 225 -14.04 -2.73 12.40
C ILE A 225 -14.69 -3.70 13.38
N LEU A 226 -13.90 -4.50 14.10
CA LEU A 226 -14.45 -5.41 15.13
C LEU A 226 -15.16 -4.65 16.26
N ARG A 227 -14.64 -3.47 16.64
CA ARG A 227 -15.29 -2.59 17.62
C ARG A 227 -16.65 -2.14 17.10
N TYR A 228 -16.72 -1.67 15.86
CA TYR A 228 -17.98 -1.31 15.22
C TYR A 228 -18.97 -2.48 15.18
N GLU A 229 -18.50 -3.67 14.78
CA GLU A 229 -19.33 -4.89 14.74
C GLU A 229 -19.90 -5.24 16.12
N THR A 230 -19.13 -5.01 17.19
CA THR A 230 -19.52 -5.28 18.57
C THR A 230 -20.46 -4.23 19.15
N GLU A 231 -20.18 -2.94 18.91
CA GLU A 231 -20.88 -1.81 19.53
C GLU A 231 -22.11 -1.35 18.73
N VAL A 232 -22.12 -1.56 17.42
CA VAL A 232 -23.14 -1.02 16.50
C VAL A 232 -23.86 -2.14 15.75
N ALA A 233 -23.19 -2.80 14.79
CA ALA A 233 -23.79 -3.87 14.00
C ALA A 233 -22.76 -4.69 13.22
N GLU A 234 -22.91 -6.01 13.23
CA GLU A 234 -22.22 -6.92 12.31
C GLU A 234 -23.12 -7.24 11.10
N ASN A 235 -22.57 -7.15 9.89
CA ASN A 235 -23.27 -7.56 8.67
C ASN A 235 -22.29 -7.99 7.57
N LYS A 236 -22.81 -8.30 6.38
CA LYS A 236 -21.98 -8.71 5.24
C LYS A 236 -20.99 -7.64 4.82
N SER A 237 -21.35 -6.37 4.92
CA SER A 237 -20.53 -5.23 4.51
C SER A 237 -19.37 -4.95 5.47
N THR A 238 -19.59 -5.07 6.79
CA THR A 238 -18.51 -4.98 7.79
C THR A 238 -17.49 -6.10 7.60
N TYR A 239 -17.96 -7.34 7.38
CA TYR A 239 -17.09 -8.46 7.00
C TYR A 239 -16.36 -8.20 5.69
N TRP A 240 -17.03 -7.63 4.68
CA TRP A 240 -16.42 -7.43 3.36
C TRP A 240 -15.27 -6.44 3.41
N LEU A 241 -15.28 -5.44 4.30
CA LEU A 241 -14.14 -4.57 4.48
C LEU A 241 -12.93 -5.34 5.04
N ARG A 242 -13.14 -6.23 6.01
CA ARG A 242 -12.10 -7.15 6.51
C ARG A 242 -11.59 -8.11 5.42
N PHE A 243 -12.49 -8.63 4.59
CA PHE A 243 -12.16 -9.48 3.44
C PHE A 243 -11.19 -8.77 2.46
N GLU A 244 -11.38 -7.48 2.22
CA GLU A 244 -10.51 -6.69 1.34
C GLU A 244 -9.15 -6.37 1.99
N LEU A 245 -9.09 -6.23 3.32
CA LEU A 245 -7.81 -6.19 4.04
C LEU A 245 -7.04 -7.52 3.93
N LEU A 246 -7.74 -8.66 3.88
CA LEU A 246 -7.10 -9.96 3.63
C LEU A 246 -6.52 -10.07 2.21
N TRP A 247 -7.06 -9.34 1.20
CA TRP A 247 -6.46 -9.28 -0.12
C TRP A 247 -5.11 -8.55 -0.10
N ARG A 248 -5.03 -7.42 0.63
CA ARG A 248 -3.76 -6.73 0.88
C ARG A 248 -2.76 -7.67 1.55
N GLU A 249 -3.20 -8.37 2.59
CA GLU A 249 -2.38 -9.34 3.31
C GLU A 249 -1.87 -10.47 2.39
N TYR A 250 -2.76 -11.05 1.59
CA TYR A 250 -2.43 -12.11 0.64
C TYR A 250 -1.33 -11.70 -0.35
N PHE A 251 -1.44 -10.51 -0.95
CA PHE A 251 -0.43 -10.04 -1.89
C PHE A 251 0.92 -9.79 -1.23
N ARG A 252 0.96 -9.35 0.05
CA ARG A 252 2.21 -9.21 0.80
C ARG A 252 2.91 -10.57 0.96
N TRP A 253 2.17 -11.62 1.30
CA TRP A 253 2.72 -12.98 1.41
C TRP A 253 3.17 -13.55 0.06
N CYS A 254 2.40 -13.32 -1.01
CA CYS A 254 2.82 -13.68 -2.37
C CYS A 254 4.12 -12.98 -2.78
N ALA A 255 4.27 -11.69 -2.46
CA ALA A 255 5.48 -10.93 -2.75
C ALA A 255 6.69 -11.48 -1.98
N ARG A 256 6.53 -11.82 -0.69
CA ARG A 256 7.58 -12.48 0.11
C ARG A 256 7.99 -13.84 -0.45
N GLN A 257 7.00 -14.66 -0.83
CA GLN A 257 7.26 -15.98 -1.41
C GLN A 257 8.01 -15.89 -2.75
N ALA A 258 7.61 -14.95 -3.62
CA ALA A 258 8.19 -14.82 -4.96
C ALA A 258 9.51 -14.05 -5.00
N GLY A 259 9.73 -13.14 -4.05
CA GLY A 259 10.88 -12.23 -4.04
C GLY A 259 10.97 -11.44 -5.35
N ALA A 260 12.16 -11.35 -5.93
CA ALA A 260 12.38 -10.64 -7.19
C ALA A 260 11.55 -11.19 -8.37
N ASN A 261 11.12 -12.46 -8.33
CA ASN A 261 10.27 -13.04 -9.38
C ASN A 261 8.87 -12.42 -9.42
N PHE A 262 8.45 -11.71 -8.37
CA PHE A 262 7.15 -11.02 -8.32
C PHE A 262 7.01 -9.95 -9.41
N PHE A 263 8.14 -9.39 -9.87
CA PHE A 263 8.21 -8.32 -10.87
C PHE A 263 8.51 -8.82 -12.28
N LEU A 264 8.78 -10.12 -12.43
CA LEU A 264 9.18 -10.72 -13.70
C LEU A 264 8.00 -11.39 -14.40
N ASN A 265 8.07 -11.43 -15.73
CA ASN A 265 7.18 -12.31 -16.48
C ASN A 265 7.67 -13.76 -16.35
N VAL A 266 7.23 -14.45 -15.30
CA VAL A 266 7.61 -15.85 -15.04
C VAL A 266 6.99 -16.83 -16.05
N GLN A 267 5.93 -16.42 -16.76
CA GLN A 267 5.30 -17.21 -17.83
C GLN A 267 5.94 -16.87 -19.17
N LYS A 268 7.04 -17.58 -19.50
CA LYS A 268 7.82 -17.40 -20.73
C LYS A 268 7.02 -17.56 -22.03
N SER A 269 5.80 -18.09 -21.99
CA SER A 269 4.92 -18.28 -23.15
C SER A 269 4.20 -17.01 -23.60
N ILE A 270 4.14 -15.96 -22.78
CA ILE A 270 3.49 -14.69 -23.15
C ILE A 270 4.54 -13.76 -23.75
N PHE A 271 4.50 -13.63 -25.08
CA PHE A 271 5.29 -12.65 -25.81
C PHE A 271 4.50 -11.34 -25.93
N PHE A 272 5.16 -10.24 -25.56
CA PHE A 272 4.61 -8.89 -25.73
C PHE A 272 5.30 -8.22 -26.91
N GLU A 273 4.53 -7.48 -27.70
CA GLU A 273 5.03 -6.56 -28.72
C GLU A 273 4.67 -5.13 -28.28
N PRO A 274 5.53 -4.47 -27.47
CA PRO A 274 5.25 -3.14 -26.96
C PRO A 274 5.12 -2.13 -28.11
N SER A 275 4.01 -1.39 -28.11
CA SER A 275 3.75 -0.30 -29.02
C SER A 275 3.73 1.00 -28.24
N LEU A 276 4.78 1.82 -28.41
CA LEU A 276 4.88 3.12 -27.74
C LEU A 276 3.63 3.99 -27.97
N GLY A 277 3.06 3.95 -29.18
CA GLY A 277 1.83 4.67 -29.50
C GLY A 277 0.61 4.19 -28.71
N LYS A 278 0.41 2.87 -28.56
CA LYS A 278 -0.69 2.32 -27.74
C LYS A 278 -0.50 2.63 -26.26
N ILE A 279 0.73 2.49 -25.77
CA ILE A 279 1.08 2.78 -24.37
C ILE A 279 0.81 4.25 -24.06
N GLN A 280 1.26 5.16 -24.92
CA GLN A 280 1.08 6.59 -24.70
C GLN A 280 -0.40 6.98 -24.73
N LYS A 281 -1.15 6.49 -25.71
CA LYS A 281 -2.61 6.69 -25.77
C LYS A 281 -3.33 6.18 -24.52
N TRP A 282 -2.92 5.03 -23.98
CA TRP A 282 -3.50 4.52 -22.73
C TRP A 282 -3.15 5.40 -21.54
N LYS A 283 -1.89 5.78 -21.36
CA LYS A 283 -1.47 6.69 -20.28
C LYS A 283 -2.23 8.02 -20.32
N GLU A 284 -2.43 8.57 -21.51
CA GLU A 284 -3.10 9.86 -21.71
C GLU A 284 -4.63 9.79 -21.73
N GLY A 285 -5.24 8.61 -21.60
CA GLY A 285 -6.69 8.48 -21.70
C GLY A 285 -7.24 8.78 -23.10
N ARG A 286 -6.52 8.38 -24.15
CA ARG A 286 -6.88 8.58 -25.58
C ARG A 286 -6.97 7.28 -26.37
N THR A 287 -7.48 6.24 -25.71
CA THR A 287 -7.77 4.93 -26.33
C THR A 287 -9.12 4.95 -27.05
N GLU A 288 -9.47 3.84 -27.70
CA GLU A 288 -10.79 3.66 -28.33
C GLU A 288 -11.92 3.49 -27.30
N SER A 289 -11.59 3.12 -26.05
CA SER A 289 -12.59 2.94 -25.00
C SER A 289 -12.74 4.18 -24.14
N ARG A 290 -13.91 4.83 -24.22
CA ARG A 290 -14.24 6.00 -23.38
C ARG A 290 -14.19 5.69 -21.88
N PHE A 291 -14.55 4.47 -21.48
CA PHE A 291 -14.52 4.09 -20.06
C PHE A 291 -13.09 3.98 -19.53
N VAL A 292 -12.19 3.40 -20.33
CA VAL A 292 -10.76 3.34 -19.98
C VAL A 292 -10.16 4.75 -19.99
N ASN A 293 -10.55 5.60 -20.94
CA ASN A 293 -10.11 6.99 -21.00
C ASN A 293 -10.48 7.76 -19.72
N ALA A 294 -11.74 7.62 -19.26
CA ALA A 294 -12.18 8.19 -17.99
C ALA A 294 -11.31 7.72 -16.80
N CYS A 295 -11.03 6.41 -16.72
CA CYS A 295 -10.19 5.85 -15.66
C CYS A 295 -8.78 6.46 -15.66
N MET A 296 -8.16 6.56 -16.83
CA MET A 296 -6.78 7.04 -16.95
C MET A 296 -6.69 8.55 -16.73
N ASN A 297 -7.71 9.31 -17.13
CA ASN A 297 -7.80 10.74 -16.87
C ASN A 297 -8.04 11.04 -15.38
N GLU A 298 -8.90 10.28 -14.69
CA GLU A 298 -9.06 10.39 -13.22
C GLU A 298 -7.72 10.13 -12.52
N LEU A 299 -7.02 9.04 -12.89
CA LEU A 299 -5.72 8.71 -12.32
C LEU A 299 -4.70 9.85 -12.52
N ARG A 300 -4.61 10.42 -13.73
CA ARG A 300 -3.70 11.54 -14.01
C ARG A 300 -4.06 12.81 -13.25
N ALA A 301 -5.35 13.09 -13.10
CA ALA A 301 -5.84 14.30 -12.45
C ALA A 301 -5.71 14.24 -10.92
N THR A 302 -5.93 13.06 -10.33
CA THR A 302 -6.10 12.90 -8.88
C THR A 302 -5.03 12.03 -8.22
N GLY A 303 -4.32 11.21 -8.99
CA GLY A 303 -3.43 10.17 -8.47
C GLY A 303 -4.17 9.03 -7.76
N PHE A 304 -5.49 8.97 -7.82
CA PHE A 304 -6.29 7.88 -7.29
C PHE A 304 -7.16 7.29 -8.40
N LEU A 305 -7.49 6.00 -8.26
CA LEU A 305 -8.46 5.34 -9.12
C LEU A 305 -9.23 4.29 -8.30
N SER A 306 -10.55 4.21 -8.49
CA SER A 306 -11.39 3.17 -7.86
C SER A 306 -10.88 1.77 -8.22
N ASN A 307 -11.10 0.77 -7.36
CA ASN A 307 -10.69 -0.61 -7.66
C ASN A 307 -11.30 -1.11 -8.99
N ARG A 308 -12.57 -0.77 -9.24
CA ARG A 308 -13.26 -1.10 -10.50
C ARG A 308 -12.58 -0.43 -11.70
N GLY A 309 -12.18 0.83 -11.58
CA GLY A 309 -11.41 1.53 -12.60
C GLY A 309 -10.05 0.90 -12.86
N ARG A 310 -9.29 0.56 -11.80
CA ARG A 310 -7.98 -0.12 -11.91
C ARG A 310 -8.08 -1.44 -12.65
N GLN A 311 -9.08 -2.27 -12.31
CA GLN A 311 -9.31 -3.56 -12.97
C GLN A 311 -9.54 -3.40 -14.48
N ASN A 312 -10.35 -2.42 -14.87
CA ASN A 312 -10.66 -2.16 -16.27
C ASN A 312 -9.46 -1.59 -17.04
N ALA A 313 -8.78 -0.59 -16.47
CA ALA A 313 -7.60 0.01 -17.07
C ALA A 313 -6.49 -1.01 -17.30
N ALA A 314 -6.20 -1.85 -16.30
CA ALA A 314 -5.15 -2.87 -16.38
C ALA A 314 -5.53 -4.02 -17.31
N SER A 315 -6.78 -4.53 -17.25
CA SER A 315 -7.24 -5.59 -18.15
C SER A 315 -7.23 -5.11 -19.60
N TYR A 316 -7.70 -3.89 -19.88
CA TYR A 316 -7.64 -3.32 -21.23
C TYR A 316 -6.21 -3.25 -21.75
N PHE A 317 -5.28 -2.75 -20.93
CA PHE A 317 -3.87 -2.64 -21.30
C PHE A 317 -3.22 -4.01 -21.60
N ALA A 318 -3.38 -4.97 -20.69
CA ALA A 318 -2.73 -6.28 -20.81
C ALA A 318 -3.42 -7.21 -21.82
N LYS A 319 -4.75 -7.22 -21.87
CA LYS A 319 -5.52 -8.21 -22.66
C LYS A 319 -6.03 -7.65 -23.99
N THR A 320 -6.45 -6.39 -24.03
CA THR A 320 -6.99 -5.77 -25.26
C THR A 320 -5.88 -5.18 -26.11
N LEU A 321 -5.04 -4.32 -25.52
CA LEU A 321 -3.90 -3.74 -26.21
C LEU A 321 -2.72 -4.72 -26.34
N LYS A 322 -2.72 -5.82 -25.58
CA LYS A 322 -1.66 -6.85 -25.55
C LYS A 322 -0.28 -6.29 -25.24
N GLN A 323 -0.23 -5.31 -24.34
CA GLN A 323 1.00 -4.66 -23.92
C GLN A 323 1.61 -5.39 -22.71
N ASP A 324 2.92 -5.25 -22.54
CA ASP A 324 3.63 -5.79 -21.39
C ASP A 324 3.13 -5.15 -20.11
N TRP A 325 2.41 -5.93 -19.29
CA TRP A 325 1.74 -5.47 -18.07
C TRP A 325 2.67 -4.73 -17.11
N ARG A 326 3.98 -5.02 -17.12
CA ARG A 326 4.98 -4.37 -16.26
C ARG A 326 5.08 -2.87 -16.54
N ILE A 327 4.82 -2.45 -17.78
CA ILE A 327 4.79 -1.04 -18.17
C ILE A 327 3.59 -0.34 -17.50
N GLY A 328 2.45 -1.02 -17.45
CA GLY A 328 1.25 -0.51 -16.77
C GLY A 328 1.42 -0.48 -15.25
N ALA A 329 2.01 -1.53 -14.68
CA ALA A 329 2.33 -1.60 -13.24
C ALA A 329 3.30 -0.49 -12.81
N ALA A 330 4.35 -0.24 -13.59
CA ALA A 330 5.31 0.84 -13.34
C ALA A 330 4.68 2.24 -13.52
N TYR A 331 3.73 2.40 -14.44
CA TYR A 331 2.99 3.66 -14.56
C TYR A 331 2.07 3.88 -13.35
N PHE A 332 1.40 2.84 -12.87
CA PHE A 332 0.62 2.93 -11.64
C PHE A 332 1.49 3.22 -10.41
N GLU A 333 2.71 2.69 -10.36
CA GLU A 333 3.71 3.06 -9.35
C GLU A 333 4.08 4.55 -9.40
N SER A 334 4.17 5.16 -10.59
CA SER A 334 4.48 6.59 -10.67
C SER A 334 3.29 7.47 -10.24
N GLU A 335 2.06 7.09 -10.60
CA GLU A 335 0.90 7.97 -10.43
C GLU A 335 0.12 7.76 -9.12
N LEU A 336 0.04 6.55 -8.59
CA LEU A 336 -0.87 6.24 -7.48
C LEU A 336 -0.38 6.83 -6.15
N ILE A 337 -1.20 7.69 -5.55
CA ILE A 337 -0.96 8.23 -4.19
C ILE A 337 -1.07 7.16 -3.11
N ASP A 338 -1.68 6.02 -3.43
CA ASP A 338 -1.82 4.86 -2.55
C ASP A 338 -1.03 3.64 -3.04
N TYR A 339 0.06 3.88 -3.79
CA TYR A 339 0.93 2.81 -4.25
C TYR A 339 1.47 1.97 -3.07
N ASP A 340 1.10 0.69 -3.06
CA ASP A 340 1.71 -0.36 -2.27
C ASP A 340 2.32 -1.40 -3.23
N VAL A 341 3.60 -1.72 -3.06
CA VAL A 341 4.35 -2.57 -3.98
C VAL A 341 3.69 -3.94 -4.17
N SER A 342 3.26 -4.58 -3.08
CA SER A 342 2.68 -5.92 -3.14
C SER A 342 1.31 -5.91 -3.82
N SER A 343 0.48 -4.93 -3.46
CA SER A 343 -0.89 -4.80 -3.95
C SER A 343 -0.92 -4.38 -5.41
N ASN A 344 -0.09 -3.42 -5.83
CA ASN A 344 -0.02 -2.97 -7.21
C ASN A 344 0.46 -4.11 -8.13
N TRP A 345 1.66 -4.60 -7.88
CA TRP A 345 2.28 -5.61 -8.75
C TRP A 345 1.54 -6.96 -8.68
N GLY A 346 0.97 -7.31 -7.53
CA GLY A 346 0.12 -8.49 -7.36
C GLY A 346 -1.18 -8.42 -8.17
N ASN A 347 -1.91 -7.30 -8.10
CA ASN A 347 -3.12 -7.11 -8.90
C ASN A 347 -2.83 -7.07 -10.40
N TRP A 348 -1.74 -6.40 -10.81
CA TRP A 348 -1.34 -6.38 -12.22
C TRP A 348 -0.99 -7.77 -12.75
N ASN A 349 -0.23 -8.56 -11.98
CA ASN A 349 0.00 -9.97 -12.31
C ASN A 349 -1.32 -10.73 -12.50
N TYR A 350 -2.20 -10.64 -11.50
CA TYR A 350 -3.50 -11.32 -11.51
C TYR A 350 -4.35 -10.95 -12.73
N LEU A 351 -4.44 -9.66 -13.08
CA LEU A 351 -5.24 -9.15 -14.20
C LEU A 351 -4.60 -9.41 -15.57
N ALA A 352 -3.27 -9.48 -15.65
CA ALA A 352 -2.56 -9.90 -16.85
C ALA A 352 -2.72 -11.42 -17.10
N GLY A 353 -3.20 -12.18 -16.12
CA GLY A 353 -3.23 -13.64 -16.15
C GLY A 353 -1.87 -14.27 -15.91
N THR A 354 -0.94 -13.54 -15.27
CA THR A 354 0.38 -14.02 -14.86
C THR A 354 0.42 -14.30 -13.36
N GLY A 355 1.52 -14.91 -12.88
CA GLY A 355 1.72 -15.16 -11.46
C GLY A 355 0.96 -16.39 -10.92
N ASN A 356 0.55 -16.31 -9.65
CA ASN A 356 0.12 -17.47 -8.84
C ASN A 356 -1.25 -18.05 -9.20
N ASP A 357 -2.20 -17.23 -9.70
CA ASP A 357 -3.56 -17.65 -10.09
C ASP A 357 -3.87 -17.15 -11.51
N PRO A 358 -3.34 -17.78 -12.57
CA PRO A 358 -3.48 -17.31 -13.93
C PRO A 358 -4.88 -17.63 -14.48
N ARG A 359 -5.85 -16.77 -14.14
CA ARG A 359 -7.19 -16.82 -14.73
C ARG A 359 -7.24 -15.98 -16.00
N ASP A 360 -7.84 -16.51 -17.04
CA ASP A 360 -8.07 -15.75 -18.27
C ASP A 360 -9.36 -14.93 -18.20
N ARG A 361 -9.41 -13.99 -17.24
CA ARG A 361 -10.53 -13.07 -17.11
C ARG A 361 -10.25 -11.80 -17.91
N ILE A 362 -11.07 -11.57 -18.93
CA ILE A 362 -11.05 -10.35 -19.73
C ILE A 362 -12.22 -9.47 -19.29
N PHE A 363 -11.94 -8.21 -18.97
CA PHE A 363 -12.97 -7.22 -18.71
C PHE A 363 -13.31 -6.53 -20.03
N ASN A 364 -14.55 -6.71 -20.50
CA ASN A 364 -15.08 -5.92 -21.61
C ASN A 364 -15.46 -4.52 -21.09
N PRO A 365 -14.77 -3.44 -21.50
CA PRO A 365 -14.99 -2.11 -20.94
C PRO A 365 -16.40 -1.57 -21.16
N GLU A 366 -17.06 -1.92 -22.27
CA GLU A 366 -18.40 -1.46 -22.61
C GLU A 366 -19.44 -2.07 -21.66
N VAL A 367 -19.38 -3.39 -21.43
CA VAL A 367 -20.22 -4.08 -20.44
C VAL A 367 -19.95 -3.56 -19.03
N GLN A 368 -18.69 -3.28 -18.70
CA GLN A 368 -18.34 -2.71 -17.40
C GLN A 368 -18.91 -1.29 -17.24
N ALA A 369 -18.91 -0.49 -18.29
CA ALA A 369 -19.53 0.82 -18.27
C ALA A 369 -21.06 0.75 -18.15
N GLU A 370 -21.72 -0.20 -18.81
CA GLU A 370 -23.17 -0.41 -18.66
C GLU A 370 -23.56 -0.79 -17.22
N ILE A 371 -22.75 -1.61 -16.55
CA ILE A 371 -23.03 -2.09 -15.19
C ILE A 371 -22.70 -1.01 -14.14
N TYR A 372 -21.54 -0.36 -14.25
CA TYR A 372 -20.99 0.49 -13.19
C TYR A 372 -21.05 2.00 -13.49
N ASP A 373 -21.39 2.39 -14.71
CA ASP A 373 -21.64 3.78 -15.14
C ASP A 373 -22.88 3.86 -16.07
N PRO A 374 -24.05 3.33 -15.65
CA PRO A 374 -25.24 3.25 -16.51
C PRO A 374 -25.74 4.62 -16.95
N SER A 375 -25.59 5.64 -16.09
CA SER A 375 -25.97 7.02 -16.41
C SER A 375 -24.94 7.74 -17.29
N GLY A 376 -23.74 7.18 -17.48
CA GLY A 376 -22.63 7.81 -18.19
C GLY A 376 -21.99 9.00 -17.45
N GLU A 377 -22.32 9.22 -16.18
CA GLU A 377 -21.84 10.36 -15.40
C GLU A 377 -20.33 10.32 -15.21
N TYR A 378 -19.77 9.14 -14.90
CA TYR A 378 -18.33 8.99 -14.71
C TYR A 378 -17.58 9.27 -16.02
N ARG A 379 -18.06 8.73 -17.14
CA ARG A 379 -17.48 9.00 -18.45
C ARG A 379 -17.62 10.46 -18.88
N ARG A 380 -18.76 11.12 -18.63
CA ARG A 380 -18.89 12.57 -18.94
C ARG A 380 -17.92 13.42 -18.13
N LYS A 381 -17.69 13.06 -16.86
CA LYS A 381 -16.77 13.80 -15.99
C LYS A 381 -15.32 13.70 -16.44
N TRP A 382 -14.88 12.51 -16.87
CA TRP A 382 -13.45 12.21 -17.04
C TRP A 382 -13.01 11.82 -18.46
N ALA A 383 -13.91 11.34 -19.33
CA ALA A 383 -13.50 10.91 -20.68
C ALA A 383 -13.41 12.08 -21.68
N ASP A 384 -14.16 13.15 -21.44
CA ASP A 384 -14.32 14.28 -22.37
C ASP A 384 -13.48 15.50 -21.95
N SER A 385 -12.61 15.36 -20.96
CA SER A 385 -11.68 16.41 -20.54
C SER A 385 -10.53 16.52 -21.56
N GLU A 386 -10.59 17.56 -22.40
CA GLU A 386 -9.48 17.98 -23.30
C GLU A 386 -8.24 18.43 -22.53
#